data_AF-A0ABD1CSP7-F1
#
_entry.id   AF-A0ABD1CSP7-F1
#
_cell.length_a   1.000
_cell.length_b   1.000
_cell.length_c   1.000
_cell.angle_alpha   90.00
_cell.angle_beta   90.00
_cell.angle_gamma   90.00
#
_symmetry.space_group_name_H-M   'P 1'
#
loop_
_entity.id
_entity.type
_entity.pdbx_description
1 polymer ?
#
loop_
_entity_poly.entity_id
_entity_poly.type
_entity_poly.pdbx_seq_one_letter_code
_entity_poly.pdbx_strand_id
1 'polypeptide(L)'
;MNCTETLKSCWLKTLIGLILLIAGSCVLFYNEARAISTAVSLEEAFGEAVTVSADNPYDRRFEGSLIHLKGSIVTGEPLTEPDYNIQVQAVKLKRRVQMYQWIEETVENRYGDTVSSVHTAEDRTYYYTMDWRDDLVDSRSFYIRNGHHNPTTFPLDSKVYVSERVYLGQYELSDELKRKFNTFVEVTSDTRPEDPSVKLHTGIYYHCNDIWNPEIGDIRIQFYYAGLEGSLYTVVGKLENGKIVPYEATNARKVLLITKGELSLHDTFKQEHNSKRIMTWGWRFVGWIMLFISASCSASILKNITAQSRLLRQFVPDASFPMSTNLAMAFSLALVVISILNVLDSDSNGEEAAELRITAQTNRLETREETIWEAMRAPETLSQQQCNITETRPDFCEFPPRSKESPGGNSPKDLDSLAHHQAIAP
;
A
#
# COMPACT_ATOMS: atom_id res chain seq x y z
N MET A 1 10.67 53.92 -5.23
CA MET A 1 9.56 53.35 -6.01
C MET A 1 8.34 53.35 -5.13
N ASN A 2 7.23 53.90 -5.61
CA ASN A 2 5.96 53.78 -4.89
C ASN A 2 5.49 52.31 -4.94
N CYS A 3 4.79 51.84 -3.92
CA CYS A 3 4.31 50.46 -3.82
C CYS A 3 3.50 50.02 -5.06
N THR A 4 2.79 50.97 -5.66
CA THR A 4 2.04 50.81 -6.92
C THR A 4 2.93 50.54 -8.14
N GLU A 5 4.12 51.11 -8.21
CA GLU A 5 5.09 50.87 -9.30
C GLU A 5 5.74 49.50 -9.18
N THR A 6 6.05 49.08 -7.94
CA THR A 6 6.59 47.74 -7.68
C THR A 6 5.55 46.66 -7.96
N LEU A 7 4.28 46.90 -7.59
CA LEU A 7 3.18 46.00 -7.92
C LEU A 7 3.03 45.86 -9.43
N LYS A 8 3.01 46.95 -10.20
CA LYS A 8 2.94 46.89 -11.67
C LYS A 8 4.11 46.13 -12.30
N SER A 9 5.31 46.23 -11.73
CA SER A 9 6.49 45.52 -12.22
C SER A 9 6.50 44.02 -11.85
N CYS A 10 5.90 43.65 -10.72
CA CYS A 10 5.99 42.30 -10.15
C CYS A 10 4.65 41.54 -10.06
N TRP A 11 3.56 42.09 -10.62
CA TRP A 11 2.19 41.57 -10.42
C TRP A 11 2.05 40.08 -10.74
N LEU A 12 2.69 39.61 -11.81
CA LEU A 12 2.65 38.21 -12.24
C LEU A 12 3.32 37.29 -11.21
N LYS A 13 4.51 37.67 -10.73
CA LYS A 13 5.23 36.90 -9.69
C LYS A 13 4.40 36.81 -8.42
N THR A 14 3.75 37.90 -8.03
CA THR A 14 2.95 37.93 -6.80
C THR A 14 1.65 37.19 -6.93
N LEU A 15 1.04 37.16 -8.11
CA LEU A 15 -0.12 36.32 -8.40
C LEU A 15 0.25 34.83 -8.30
N ILE A 16 1.36 34.43 -8.94
CA ILE A 16 1.88 33.05 -8.84
C ILE A 16 2.19 32.70 -7.39
N GLY A 17 2.83 33.62 -6.66
CA GLY A 17 3.14 33.45 -5.23
C GLY A 17 1.89 33.24 -4.38
N LEU A 18 0.82 34.01 -4.62
CA LEU A 18 -0.46 33.87 -3.91
C LEU A 18 -1.14 32.53 -4.22
N ILE A 19 -1.13 32.10 -5.50
CA ILE A 19 -1.70 30.80 -5.89
C ILE A 19 -0.93 29.66 -5.20
N LEU A 20 0.40 29.72 -5.20
CA LEU A 20 1.25 28.73 -4.53
C LEU A 20 1.08 28.73 -3.01
N LEU A 21 0.81 29.89 -2.40
CA LEU A 21 0.52 30.00 -0.97
C LEU A 21 -0.72 29.18 -0.60
N ILE A 22 -1.80 29.39 -1.36
CA ILE A 22 -3.09 28.72 -1.15
C ILE A 22 -2.94 27.23 -1.46
N ALA A 23 -2.38 26.88 -2.62
CA ALA A 23 -2.20 25.49 -3.03
C ALA A 23 -1.30 24.71 -2.06
N GLY A 24 -0.16 25.27 -1.65
CA GLY A 24 0.74 24.65 -0.69
C GLY A 24 0.10 24.44 0.68
N SER A 25 -0.67 25.42 1.15
CA SER A 25 -1.42 25.30 2.41
C SER A 25 -2.51 24.22 2.32
N CYS A 26 -3.27 24.16 1.22
CA CYS A 26 -4.28 23.13 0.98
C CYS A 26 -3.66 21.72 0.91
N VAL A 27 -2.52 21.56 0.22
CA VAL A 27 -1.80 20.28 0.14
C VAL A 27 -1.34 19.81 1.51
N LEU A 28 -0.74 20.71 2.31
CA LEU A 28 -0.32 20.37 3.68
C LEU A 28 -1.50 19.99 4.56
N PHE A 29 -2.56 20.80 4.54
CA PHE A 29 -3.77 20.56 5.32
C PHE A 29 -4.43 19.21 4.96
N TYR A 30 -4.67 18.97 3.67
CA TYR A 30 -5.27 17.72 3.20
C TYR A 30 -4.40 16.50 3.53
N ASN A 31 -3.08 16.62 3.34
CA ASN A 31 -2.16 15.52 3.65
C ASN A 31 -2.12 15.21 5.15
N GLU A 32 -2.11 16.24 6.00
CA GLU A 32 -2.10 16.07 7.44
C GLU A 32 -3.42 15.48 7.95
N ALA A 33 -4.57 15.94 7.43
CA ALA A 33 -5.88 15.39 7.77
C ALA A 33 -5.97 13.91 7.38
N ARG A 34 -5.48 13.58 6.19
CA ARG A 34 -5.35 12.19 5.74
C ARG A 34 -4.43 11.38 6.65
N ALA A 35 -3.31 11.94 7.09
CA ALA A 35 -2.34 11.25 7.94
C ALA A 35 -2.91 10.95 9.33
N ILE A 36 -3.57 11.92 9.96
CA ILE A 36 -4.22 11.78 11.27
C ILE A 36 -5.33 10.72 11.19
N SER A 37 -6.25 10.85 10.24
CA SER A 37 -7.34 9.88 10.05
C SER A 37 -6.81 8.46 9.77
N THR A 38 -5.69 8.32 9.06
CA THR A 38 -5.03 7.01 8.88
C THR A 38 -4.43 6.50 10.20
N ALA A 39 -3.81 7.37 10.99
CA ALA A 39 -3.22 6.96 12.26
C ALA A 39 -4.28 6.49 13.26
N VAL A 40 -5.40 7.22 13.40
CA VAL A 40 -6.53 6.86 14.26
C VAL A 40 -7.13 5.51 13.86
N SER A 41 -7.40 5.32 12.56
CA SER A 41 -7.97 4.04 12.08
C SER A 41 -7.02 2.84 12.25
N LEU A 42 -5.70 3.06 12.11
CA LEU A 42 -4.72 2.00 12.37
C LEU A 42 -4.61 1.67 13.86
N GLU A 43 -4.65 2.66 14.76
CA GLU A 43 -4.61 2.44 16.20
C GLU A 43 -5.87 1.71 16.71
N GLU A 44 -7.04 2.12 16.21
CA GLU A 44 -8.32 1.44 16.48
C GLU A 44 -8.25 -0.04 16.04
N ALA A 45 -7.85 -0.27 14.78
CA ALA A 45 -7.70 -1.61 14.24
C ALA A 45 -6.64 -2.44 15.01
N PHE A 46 -5.54 -1.83 15.45
CA PHE A 46 -4.54 -2.53 16.27
C PHE A 46 -5.10 -2.96 17.62
N GLY A 47 -5.92 -2.11 18.27
CA GLY A 47 -6.56 -2.41 19.55
C GLY A 47 -7.64 -3.49 19.48
N GLU A 48 -8.32 -3.64 18.34
CA GLU A 48 -9.37 -4.64 18.13
C GLU A 48 -8.88 -5.96 17.53
N ALA A 49 -7.72 -5.97 16.88
CA ALA A 49 -7.25 -7.13 16.14
C ALA A 49 -6.93 -8.34 17.03
N VAL A 50 -7.53 -9.49 16.69
CA VAL A 50 -7.27 -10.78 17.36
C VAL A 50 -6.38 -11.65 16.48
N THR A 51 -5.28 -12.18 17.05
CA THR A 51 -4.43 -13.12 16.30
C THR A 51 -5.04 -14.51 16.28
N VAL A 52 -5.21 -15.05 15.08
CA VAL A 52 -5.74 -16.39 14.84
C VAL A 52 -4.70 -17.22 14.08
N SER A 53 -4.65 -18.52 14.36
CA SER A 53 -3.77 -19.43 13.60
C SER A 53 -4.47 -19.90 12.33
N ALA A 54 -3.81 -19.78 11.19
CA ALA A 54 -4.32 -20.28 9.91
C ALA A 54 -4.39 -21.81 9.84
N ASP A 55 -3.63 -22.50 10.69
CA ASP A 55 -3.55 -23.97 10.75
C ASP A 55 -4.72 -24.61 11.53
N ASN A 56 -5.40 -23.82 12.36
CA ASN A 56 -6.52 -24.32 13.15
C ASN A 56 -7.78 -24.48 12.28
N PRO A 57 -8.69 -25.41 12.64
CA PRO A 57 -10.00 -25.47 12.01
C PRO A 57 -10.72 -24.13 12.10
N TYR A 58 -11.49 -23.82 11.06
CA TYR A 58 -12.27 -22.58 11.00
C TYR A 58 -13.24 -22.48 12.19
N ASP A 59 -13.13 -21.39 12.93
CA ASP A 59 -13.90 -21.12 14.13
C ASP A 59 -14.82 -19.91 13.92
N ARG A 60 -16.13 -20.17 13.96
CA ARG A 60 -17.17 -19.16 13.78
C ARG A 60 -17.16 -18.06 14.85
N ARG A 61 -16.51 -18.27 15.99
CA ARG A 61 -16.43 -17.26 17.07
C ARG A 61 -15.68 -16.00 16.65
N PHE A 62 -14.83 -16.07 15.61
CA PHE A 62 -14.11 -14.92 15.08
C PHE A 62 -14.85 -14.19 13.95
N GLU A 63 -16.04 -14.67 13.55
CA GLU A 63 -16.85 -13.98 12.54
C GLU A 63 -17.24 -12.57 13.01
N GLY A 64 -17.15 -11.62 12.09
CA GLY A 64 -17.33 -10.19 12.38
C GLY A 64 -16.15 -9.52 13.08
N SER A 65 -15.17 -10.29 13.57
CA SER A 65 -14.00 -9.75 14.28
C SER A 65 -12.90 -9.34 13.32
N LEU A 66 -12.11 -8.35 13.71
CA LEU A 66 -10.85 -8.02 13.03
C LEU A 66 -9.80 -9.06 13.42
N ILE A 67 -9.26 -9.78 12.43
CA ILE A 67 -8.31 -10.86 12.65
C ILE A 67 -6.95 -10.56 12.03
N HIS A 68 -5.91 -11.03 12.72
CA HIS A 68 -4.55 -11.09 12.25
C HIS A 68 -4.19 -12.55 12.01
N LEU A 69 -3.87 -12.86 10.76
CA LEU A 69 -3.54 -14.20 10.29
C LEU A 69 -2.17 -14.22 9.65
N LYS A 70 -1.45 -15.30 9.88
CA LYS A 70 -0.21 -15.62 9.18
C LYS A 70 -0.26 -17.03 8.65
N GLY A 71 0.24 -17.23 7.44
CA GLY A 71 0.22 -18.54 6.82
C GLY A 71 0.66 -18.51 5.36
N SER A 72 0.80 -19.70 4.80
CA SER A 72 1.06 -19.87 3.38
C SER A 72 -0.19 -19.61 2.55
N ILE A 73 -0.01 -18.97 1.40
CA ILE A 73 -1.08 -18.81 0.42
C ILE A 73 -1.35 -20.16 -0.25
N VAL A 74 -2.62 -20.48 -0.42
CA VAL A 74 -3.12 -21.58 -1.23
C VAL A 74 -3.99 -21.01 -2.33
N THR A 75 -3.79 -21.43 -3.57
CA THR A 75 -4.60 -20.97 -4.70
C THR A 75 -5.46 -22.10 -5.27
N GLY A 76 -6.55 -21.75 -5.95
CA GLY A 76 -7.39 -22.71 -6.65
C GLY A 76 -6.71 -23.26 -7.91
N GLU A 77 -7.35 -23.13 -9.06
CA GLU A 77 -6.76 -23.56 -10.32
C GLU A 77 -5.55 -22.69 -10.71
N PRO A 78 -4.52 -23.26 -11.35
CA PRO A 78 -3.36 -22.52 -11.82
C PRO A 78 -3.76 -21.51 -12.91
N LEU A 79 -3.12 -20.35 -12.92
CA LEU A 79 -3.27 -19.37 -13.99
C LEU A 79 -2.45 -19.81 -15.20
N THR A 80 -3.09 -19.90 -16.37
CA THR A 80 -2.48 -20.46 -17.59
C THR A 80 -2.49 -19.48 -18.77
N GLU A 81 -1.42 -19.51 -19.55
CA GLU A 81 -1.31 -18.91 -20.89
C GLU A 81 -0.81 -20.01 -21.85
N PRO A 82 -1.74 -20.80 -22.42
CA PRO A 82 -1.40 -22.04 -23.14
C PRO A 82 -0.59 -21.78 -24.40
N ASP A 83 -0.82 -20.67 -25.10
CA ASP A 83 -0.05 -20.26 -26.30
C ASP A 83 1.45 -20.14 -26.02
N TYR A 84 1.83 -19.97 -24.75
CA TYR A 84 3.21 -19.82 -24.29
C TYR A 84 3.68 -20.96 -23.38
N ASN A 85 2.84 -21.98 -23.20
CA ASN A 85 3.03 -23.08 -22.25
C ASN A 85 3.34 -22.60 -20.82
N ILE A 86 2.70 -21.52 -20.39
CA ILE A 86 2.85 -20.96 -19.04
C ILE A 86 1.71 -21.48 -18.16
N GLN A 87 2.09 -22.05 -17.02
CA GLN A 87 1.17 -22.45 -15.96
C GLN A 87 1.80 -22.07 -14.62
N VAL A 88 1.13 -21.21 -13.85
CA VAL A 88 1.64 -20.73 -12.56
C VAL A 88 0.55 -20.76 -11.48
N GLN A 89 0.87 -21.41 -10.39
CA GLN A 89 0.05 -21.52 -9.19
C GLN A 89 0.29 -20.29 -8.30
N ALA A 90 -0.42 -19.19 -8.57
CA ALA A 90 -0.21 -17.90 -7.92
C ALA A 90 -1.48 -17.02 -7.88
N VAL A 91 -1.48 -16.00 -7.03
CA VAL A 91 -2.59 -15.04 -6.91
C VAL A 91 -2.80 -14.23 -8.18
N LYS A 92 -1.72 -13.80 -8.85
CA LYS A 92 -1.78 -13.10 -10.13
C LYS A 92 -0.73 -13.60 -11.12
N LEU A 93 -1.10 -13.57 -12.39
CA LEU A 93 -0.22 -13.76 -13.55
C LEU A 93 -0.35 -12.52 -14.45
N LYS A 94 0.77 -11.88 -14.79
CA LYS A 94 0.84 -10.70 -15.64
C LYS A 94 1.58 -11.05 -16.93
N ARG A 95 0.91 -10.88 -18.05
CA ARG A 95 1.48 -10.83 -19.39
C ARG A 95 1.85 -9.39 -19.72
N ARG A 96 3.14 -9.11 -19.89
CA ARG A 96 3.65 -7.82 -20.36
C ARG A 96 4.07 -7.97 -21.81
N VAL A 97 3.40 -7.25 -22.71
CA VAL A 97 3.71 -7.20 -24.14
C VAL A 97 4.39 -5.87 -24.44
N GLN A 98 5.50 -5.93 -25.17
CA GLN A 98 6.23 -4.78 -25.67
C GLN A 98 6.39 -4.88 -27.17
N MET A 99 6.32 -3.74 -27.87
CA MET A 99 6.50 -3.66 -29.31
C MET A 99 7.73 -2.84 -29.64
N TYR A 100 8.53 -3.32 -30.59
CA TYR A 100 9.70 -2.62 -31.10
C TYR A 100 9.24 -1.49 -32.02
N GLN A 101 9.57 -0.26 -31.65
CA GLN A 101 9.03 0.96 -32.25
C GLN A 101 10.08 2.05 -32.32
N TRP A 102 9.92 2.99 -33.26
CA TRP A 102 10.64 4.25 -33.27
C TRP A 102 10.23 5.13 -32.09
N ILE A 103 11.20 5.83 -31.53
CA ILE A 103 11.05 6.80 -30.45
C ILE A 103 11.78 8.07 -30.86
N GLU A 104 11.11 9.20 -30.68
CA GLU A 104 11.72 10.52 -30.83
C GLU A 104 12.17 11.02 -29.45
N GLU A 105 13.47 11.26 -29.31
CA GLU A 105 14.08 11.91 -28.15
C GLU A 105 14.44 13.35 -28.50
N THR A 106 14.04 14.29 -27.64
CA THR A 106 14.31 15.72 -27.85
C THR A 106 15.38 16.19 -26.87
N VAL A 107 16.42 16.85 -27.38
CA VAL A 107 17.43 17.53 -26.58
C VAL A 107 17.30 19.04 -26.78
N GLU A 108 17.09 19.76 -25.67
CA GLU A 108 17.10 21.23 -25.66
C GLU A 108 18.54 21.72 -25.45
N ASN A 109 19.09 22.45 -26.42
CA ASN A 109 20.42 23.06 -26.28
C ASN A 109 20.30 24.36 -25.48
N ARG A 110 20.57 24.30 -24.16
CA ARG A 110 20.53 25.48 -23.26
C ARG A 110 21.89 26.20 -23.13
N TYR A 111 22.70 26.23 -24.18
CA TYR A 111 24.03 26.84 -24.11
C TYR A 111 23.98 28.32 -24.54
N GLY A 112 23.78 29.23 -23.60
CA GLY A 112 24.04 30.67 -23.79
C GLY A 112 22.84 31.64 -23.75
N ASP A 113 21.64 31.21 -23.37
CA ASP A 113 20.47 32.10 -23.41
C ASP A 113 20.36 33.09 -22.24
N THR A 114 20.15 34.36 -22.59
CA THR A 114 19.67 35.42 -21.68
C THR A 114 18.13 35.46 -21.69
N VAL A 115 17.53 35.98 -20.62
CA VAL A 115 16.09 35.84 -20.23
C VAL A 115 15.04 36.40 -21.25
N SER A 116 15.42 36.73 -22.48
CA SER A 116 14.56 37.33 -23.51
C SER A 116 14.48 36.58 -24.84
N SER A 117 15.12 35.42 -25.03
CA SER A 117 14.98 34.66 -26.28
C SER A 117 13.67 33.85 -26.31
N VAL A 118 12.84 34.10 -27.32
CA VAL A 118 11.69 33.26 -27.66
C VAL A 118 12.24 31.99 -28.29
N HIS A 119 12.21 30.87 -27.57
CA HIS A 119 12.65 29.57 -28.09
C HIS A 119 11.81 29.19 -29.30
N THR A 120 12.45 29.13 -30.47
CA THR A 120 11.84 28.64 -31.71
C THR A 120 12.10 27.13 -31.82
N ALA A 121 11.28 26.40 -32.58
CA ALA A 121 11.47 24.96 -32.81
C ALA A 121 12.87 24.60 -33.40
N GLU A 122 13.62 25.60 -33.88
CA GLU A 122 14.96 25.50 -34.44
C GLU A 122 16.06 25.20 -33.40
N ASP A 123 15.82 25.45 -32.11
CA ASP A 123 16.81 25.20 -31.04
C ASP A 123 16.78 23.77 -30.48
N ARG A 124 15.86 22.93 -30.97
CA ARG A 124 15.67 21.55 -30.52
C ARG A 124 16.30 20.58 -31.50
N THR A 125 17.17 19.70 -30.99
CA THR A 125 17.71 18.59 -31.76
C THR A 125 16.90 17.34 -31.46
N TYR A 126 16.41 16.68 -32.50
CA TYR A 126 15.62 15.45 -32.42
C TYR A 126 16.48 14.25 -32.79
N TYR A 127 16.45 13.21 -31.96
CA TYR A 127 17.11 11.93 -32.20
C TYR A 127 16.07 10.83 -32.31
N TYR A 128 16.29 9.90 -33.23
CA TYR A 128 15.38 8.78 -33.45
C TYR A 128 16.09 7.48 -33.08
N THR A 129 15.51 6.76 -32.14
CA THR A 129 16.01 5.46 -31.69
C THR A 129 14.92 4.42 -31.82
N MET A 130 15.29 3.15 -31.92
CA MET A 130 14.34 2.04 -31.94
C MET A 130 14.48 1.25 -30.65
N ASP A 131 13.38 1.12 -29.91
CA ASP A 131 13.36 0.41 -28.63
C ASP A 131 12.01 -0.26 -28.37
N TRP A 132 11.98 -1.15 -27.39
CA TRP A 132 10.80 -1.87 -26.95
C TRP A 132 9.96 -1.03 -26.00
N ARG A 133 8.72 -0.71 -26.39
CA ARG A 133 7.77 0.07 -25.57
C ARG A 133 6.55 -0.76 -25.18
N ASP A 134 6.08 -0.53 -23.95
CA ASP A 134 4.86 -1.15 -23.41
C ASP A 134 3.57 -0.51 -23.96
N ASP A 135 3.71 0.68 -24.56
CA ASP A 135 2.66 1.53 -25.09
C ASP A 135 2.90 1.89 -26.56
N LEU A 136 1.84 2.33 -27.24
CA LEU A 136 1.92 2.76 -28.64
C LEU A 136 2.56 4.14 -28.73
N VAL A 137 3.64 4.23 -29.50
CA VAL A 137 4.28 5.51 -29.81
C VAL A 137 3.70 6.05 -31.10
N ASP A 138 2.91 7.12 -31.01
CA ASP A 138 2.29 7.75 -32.17
C ASP A 138 3.32 8.47 -33.04
N SER A 139 3.83 7.78 -34.06
CA SER A 139 4.79 8.36 -35.00
C SER A 139 4.25 9.52 -35.83
N ARG A 140 2.94 9.81 -35.79
CA ARG A 140 2.35 10.97 -36.49
C ARG A 140 2.74 12.29 -35.82
N SER A 141 3.14 12.26 -34.54
CA SER A 141 3.61 13.45 -33.82
C SER A 141 5.10 13.70 -33.97
N PHE A 142 5.84 12.85 -34.68
CA PHE A 142 7.27 13.03 -34.90
C PHE A 142 7.56 14.24 -35.78
N TYR A 143 8.63 14.96 -35.46
CA TYR A 143 9.15 16.09 -36.21
C TYR A 143 9.57 15.66 -37.63
N ILE A 144 10.29 14.54 -37.74
CA ILE A 144 10.66 13.88 -39.01
C ILE A 144 9.94 12.54 -39.08
N ARG A 145 8.78 12.54 -39.71
CA ARG A 145 7.98 11.33 -39.92
C ARG A 145 8.52 10.41 -41.00
N ASN A 146 9.14 10.97 -42.04
CA ASN A 146 9.62 10.19 -43.18
C ASN A 146 10.69 9.20 -42.72
N GLY A 147 10.45 7.90 -42.90
CA GLY A 147 11.32 6.81 -42.46
C GLY A 147 11.06 6.29 -41.04
N HIS A 148 10.23 6.96 -40.24
CA HIS A 148 9.99 6.61 -38.84
C HIS A 148 8.50 6.31 -38.59
N HIS A 149 7.97 5.28 -39.25
CA HIS A 149 6.57 4.90 -39.13
C HIS A 149 6.41 3.76 -38.12
N ASN A 150 5.55 3.95 -37.13
CA ASN A 150 5.16 2.91 -36.17
C ASN A 150 3.79 2.30 -36.50
N PRO A 151 3.53 1.05 -36.07
CA PRO A 151 2.20 0.48 -36.12
C PRO A 151 1.22 1.26 -35.23
N THR A 152 -0.07 1.22 -35.59
CA THR A 152 -1.12 1.96 -34.88
C THR A 152 -1.84 1.14 -33.81
N THR A 153 -1.51 -0.15 -33.69
CA THR A 153 -2.19 -1.11 -32.81
C THR A 153 -1.22 -2.19 -32.36
N PHE A 154 -1.38 -2.68 -31.13
CA PHE A 154 -0.71 -3.91 -30.71
C PHE A 154 -1.45 -5.13 -31.30
N PRO A 155 -0.72 -6.15 -31.80
CA PRO A 155 -1.33 -7.42 -32.19
C PRO A 155 -1.77 -8.26 -30.97
N LEU A 156 -1.20 -7.99 -29.79
CA LEU A 156 -1.52 -8.65 -28.54
C LEU A 156 -1.44 -7.68 -27.35
N ASP A 157 -2.43 -7.71 -26.48
CA ASP A 157 -2.48 -6.81 -25.32
C ASP A 157 -1.80 -7.38 -24.06
N SER A 158 -1.22 -6.49 -23.27
CA SER A 158 -0.81 -6.78 -21.90
C SER A 158 -2.04 -7.07 -21.03
N LYS A 159 -1.96 -8.08 -20.14
CA LYS A 159 -3.10 -8.50 -19.31
C LYS A 159 -2.63 -9.02 -17.95
N VAL A 160 -3.46 -8.80 -16.92
CA VAL A 160 -3.27 -9.37 -15.58
C VAL A 160 -4.43 -10.29 -15.27
N TYR A 161 -4.13 -11.56 -15.07
CA TYR A 161 -5.05 -12.58 -14.58
C TYR A 161 -4.95 -12.64 -13.06
N VAL A 162 -6.10 -12.81 -12.41
CA VAL A 162 -6.21 -12.93 -10.96
C VAL A 162 -6.92 -14.24 -10.66
N SER A 163 -6.38 -15.03 -9.73
CA SER A 163 -7.01 -16.29 -9.33
C SER A 163 -8.37 -16.02 -8.70
N GLU A 164 -9.36 -16.84 -9.05
CA GLU A 164 -10.73 -16.72 -8.53
C GLU A 164 -10.75 -16.93 -7.02
N ARG A 165 -10.12 -18.02 -6.57
CA ARG A 165 -10.10 -18.47 -5.19
C ARG A 165 -8.68 -18.51 -4.65
N VAL A 166 -8.44 -17.73 -3.60
CA VAL A 166 -7.16 -17.63 -2.90
C VAL A 166 -7.45 -17.72 -1.42
N TYR A 167 -6.71 -18.59 -0.73
CA TYR A 167 -6.87 -18.87 0.68
C TYR A 167 -5.57 -18.62 1.43
N LEU A 168 -5.70 -18.32 2.71
CA LEU A 168 -4.62 -18.37 3.68
C LEU A 168 -5.12 -19.23 4.84
N GLY A 169 -4.59 -20.46 4.92
CA GLY A 169 -5.25 -21.52 5.70
C GLY A 169 -6.66 -21.78 5.19
N GLN A 170 -7.66 -21.67 6.07
CA GLN A 170 -9.07 -21.87 5.75
C GLN A 170 -9.82 -20.58 5.35
N TYR A 171 -9.13 -19.43 5.32
CA TYR A 171 -9.75 -18.12 5.15
C TYR A 171 -9.57 -17.63 3.71
N GLU A 172 -10.66 -17.28 3.03
CA GLU A 172 -10.62 -16.78 1.65
C GLU A 172 -10.20 -15.31 1.61
N LEU A 173 -9.36 -14.94 0.64
CA LEU A 173 -8.95 -13.55 0.45
C LEU A 173 -9.96 -12.81 -0.43
N SER A 174 -10.40 -11.62 0.00
CA SER A 174 -11.22 -10.73 -0.83
C SER A 174 -10.50 -10.21 -2.07
N ASP A 175 -11.27 -9.78 -3.08
CA ASP A 175 -10.70 -9.16 -4.29
C ASP A 175 -9.89 -7.91 -3.96
N GLU A 176 -10.27 -7.17 -2.92
CA GLU A 176 -9.52 -5.99 -2.46
C GLU A 176 -8.15 -6.37 -1.90
N LEU A 177 -8.07 -7.50 -1.22
CA LEU A 177 -6.82 -8.05 -0.70
C LEU A 177 -5.98 -8.61 -1.84
N LYS A 178 -6.59 -9.36 -2.77
CA LYS A 178 -5.93 -9.84 -4.01
C LYS A 178 -5.36 -8.67 -4.82
N ARG A 179 -6.02 -7.51 -4.87
CA ARG A 179 -5.49 -6.31 -5.54
C ARG A 179 -4.17 -5.82 -4.96
N LYS A 180 -3.89 -6.02 -3.67
CA LYS A 180 -2.65 -5.55 -3.00
C LYS A 180 -1.39 -6.35 -3.35
N PHE A 181 -1.52 -7.49 -4.04
CA PHE A 181 -0.37 -8.22 -4.59
C PHE A 181 0.23 -7.48 -5.79
N ASN A 182 1.19 -6.60 -5.52
CA ASN A 182 1.81 -5.73 -6.54
C ASN A 182 3.31 -6.01 -6.75
N THR A 183 3.90 -6.92 -5.97
CA THR A 183 5.28 -7.38 -6.16
C THR A 183 5.28 -8.53 -7.15
N PHE A 184 5.63 -8.20 -8.40
CA PHE A 184 5.73 -9.16 -9.50
C PHE A 184 7.15 -9.73 -9.61
N VAL A 185 7.24 -11.04 -9.80
CA VAL A 185 8.49 -11.78 -10.04
C VAL A 185 8.42 -12.41 -11.42
N GLU A 186 9.54 -12.42 -12.14
CA GLU A 186 9.62 -12.98 -13.49
C GLU A 186 9.36 -14.49 -13.49
N VAL A 187 8.54 -14.94 -14.44
CA VAL A 187 8.41 -16.36 -14.75
C VAL A 187 9.61 -16.75 -15.59
N THR A 188 10.41 -17.70 -15.09
CA THR A 188 11.46 -18.34 -15.87
C THR A 188 10.88 -19.64 -16.44
N SER A 189 10.70 -19.68 -17.76
CA SER A 189 10.28 -20.88 -18.47
C SER A 189 11.32 -21.21 -19.52
N ASP A 190 11.74 -22.48 -19.52
CA ASP A 190 12.63 -23.04 -20.53
C ASP A 190 11.85 -23.85 -21.59
N THR A 191 10.53 -23.99 -21.41
CA THR A 191 9.70 -24.76 -22.34
C THR A 191 9.34 -23.91 -23.54
N ARG A 192 9.75 -24.35 -24.72
CA ARG A 192 9.41 -23.71 -25.98
C ARG A 192 7.90 -23.86 -26.27
N PRO A 193 7.21 -22.80 -26.74
CA PRO A 193 5.84 -22.91 -27.24
C PRO A 193 5.69 -23.94 -28.36
N GLU A 194 4.47 -24.44 -28.55
CA GLU A 194 4.14 -25.33 -29.66
C GLU A 194 4.21 -24.60 -31.02
N ASP A 195 3.88 -23.30 -31.03
CA ASP A 195 3.98 -22.47 -32.23
C ASP A 195 5.45 -22.22 -32.61
N PRO A 196 5.93 -22.70 -33.77
CA PRO A 196 7.31 -22.53 -34.20
C PRO A 196 7.66 -21.07 -34.53
N SER A 197 6.67 -20.21 -34.79
CA SER A 197 6.87 -18.78 -35.07
C SER A 197 7.30 -18.00 -33.83
N VAL A 198 6.97 -18.52 -32.64
CA VAL A 198 7.36 -17.93 -31.37
C VAL A 198 8.75 -18.43 -30.98
N LYS A 199 9.66 -17.49 -30.77
CA LYS A 199 11.03 -17.78 -30.33
C LYS A 199 11.17 -17.50 -28.84
N LEU A 200 11.85 -18.38 -28.13
CA LEU A 200 12.16 -18.22 -26.71
C LEU A 200 13.65 -17.91 -26.55
N HIS A 201 13.96 -16.79 -25.90
CA HIS A 201 15.32 -16.43 -25.53
C HIS A 201 15.31 -15.81 -24.13
N THR A 202 16.11 -16.37 -23.20
CA THR A 202 16.25 -15.87 -21.82
C THR A 202 14.92 -15.65 -21.09
N GLY A 203 13.94 -16.55 -21.26
CA GLY A 203 12.61 -16.44 -20.61
C GLY A 203 11.65 -15.42 -21.25
N ILE A 204 12.06 -14.75 -22.33
CA ILE A 204 11.24 -13.81 -23.12
C ILE A 204 10.79 -14.50 -24.40
N TYR A 205 9.51 -14.33 -24.74
CA TYR A 205 8.90 -14.84 -25.96
C TYR A 205 8.88 -13.75 -27.02
N TYR A 206 9.37 -14.05 -28.23
CA TYR A 206 9.47 -13.10 -29.33
C TYR A 206 8.61 -13.57 -30.51
N HIS A 207 7.81 -12.65 -31.03
CA HIS A 207 7.14 -12.77 -32.32
C HIS A 207 7.90 -11.87 -33.30
N CYS A 208 8.96 -12.41 -33.89
CA CYS A 208 9.84 -11.70 -34.80
C CYS A 208 10.53 -12.64 -35.80
N ASN A 209 11.02 -12.09 -36.91
CA ASN A 209 11.81 -12.81 -37.91
C ASN A 209 13.27 -13.06 -37.48
N ASP A 210 13.87 -12.16 -36.70
CA ASP A 210 15.19 -12.30 -36.06
C ASP A 210 15.18 -11.63 -34.68
N ILE A 211 15.76 -12.28 -33.68
CA ILE A 211 15.82 -11.76 -32.30
C ILE A 211 16.91 -10.68 -32.21
N TRP A 212 18.00 -10.83 -32.96
CA TRP A 212 19.15 -9.94 -32.90
C TRP A 212 18.98 -8.69 -33.77
N ASN A 213 18.09 -8.75 -34.74
CA ASN A 213 17.73 -7.65 -35.64
C ASN A 213 16.20 -7.49 -35.66
N PRO A 214 15.59 -6.99 -34.57
CA PRO A 214 14.14 -6.80 -34.51
C PRO A 214 13.68 -5.72 -35.50
N GLU A 215 12.51 -5.93 -36.08
CA GLU A 215 11.85 -5.04 -37.01
C GLU A 215 10.72 -4.25 -36.33
N ILE A 216 10.37 -3.10 -36.91
CA ILE A 216 9.29 -2.27 -36.37
C ILE A 216 7.97 -3.04 -36.40
N GLY A 217 7.34 -3.16 -35.23
CA GLY A 217 6.11 -3.93 -35.04
C GLY A 217 6.30 -5.34 -34.51
N ASP A 218 7.54 -5.83 -34.41
CA ASP A 218 7.83 -7.06 -33.68
C ASP A 218 7.42 -6.89 -32.21
N ILE A 219 6.92 -7.97 -31.61
CA ILE A 219 6.54 -7.97 -30.19
C ILE A 219 7.39 -8.95 -29.39
N ARG A 220 7.65 -8.58 -28.14
CA ARG A 220 8.22 -9.46 -27.12
C ARG A 220 7.32 -9.51 -25.91
N ILE A 221 7.30 -10.64 -25.24
CA ILE A 221 6.37 -10.94 -24.15
C ILE A 221 7.16 -11.50 -22.98
N GLN A 222 6.96 -10.91 -21.81
CA GLN A 222 7.50 -11.38 -20.55
C GLN A 222 6.36 -11.65 -19.57
N PHE A 223 6.40 -12.82 -18.94
CA PHE A 223 5.45 -13.20 -17.91
C PHE A 223 6.00 -12.92 -16.52
N TYR A 224 5.11 -12.50 -15.63
CA TYR A 224 5.40 -12.26 -14.22
C TYR A 224 4.28 -12.82 -13.34
N TYR A 225 4.58 -13.26 -12.13
CA TYR A 225 3.59 -13.70 -11.16
C TYR A 225 3.69 -12.91 -9.85
N ALA A 226 2.60 -12.89 -9.07
CA ALA A 226 2.60 -12.33 -7.73
C ALA A 226 1.83 -13.25 -6.77
N GLY A 227 2.36 -13.45 -5.56
CA GLY A 227 1.78 -14.34 -4.55
C GLY A 227 1.80 -15.80 -4.98
N LEU A 228 2.99 -16.39 -5.12
CA LEU A 228 3.16 -17.82 -5.42
C LEU A 228 2.56 -18.66 -4.29
N GLU A 229 1.88 -19.75 -4.64
CA GLU A 229 1.41 -20.73 -3.66
C GLU A 229 2.55 -21.20 -2.75
N GLY A 230 2.24 -21.44 -1.47
CA GLY A 230 3.20 -21.79 -0.43
C GLY A 230 3.93 -20.59 0.17
N SER A 231 3.94 -19.43 -0.50
CA SER A 231 4.57 -18.22 0.04
C SER A 231 3.88 -17.76 1.33
N LEU A 232 4.68 -17.44 2.34
CA LEU A 232 4.21 -16.95 3.63
C LEU A 232 3.78 -15.49 3.54
N TYR A 233 2.59 -15.19 4.04
CA TYR A 233 2.04 -13.86 4.15
C TYR A 233 1.40 -13.64 5.52
N THR A 234 1.35 -12.38 5.92
CA THR A 234 0.62 -11.88 7.09
C THR A 234 -0.48 -10.95 6.60
N VAL A 235 -1.70 -11.17 7.09
CA VAL A 235 -2.91 -10.44 6.69
C VAL A 235 -3.61 -9.92 7.94
N VAL A 236 -4.11 -8.68 7.85
CA VAL A 236 -5.01 -8.11 8.85
C VAL A 236 -6.26 -7.61 8.14
N GLY A 237 -7.42 -8.08 8.55
CA GLY A 237 -8.71 -7.68 8.00
C GLY A 237 -9.88 -8.24 8.80
N LYS A 238 -11.08 -7.76 8.52
CA LYS A 238 -12.29 -8.26 9.16
C LYS A 238 -12.65 -9.61 8.56
N LEU A 239 -13.01 -10.57 9.41
CA LEU A 239 -13.55 -11.84 8.96
C LEU A 239 -15.07 -11.71 8.75
N GLU A 240 -15.53 -12.06 7.55
CA GLU A 240 -16.95 -12.08 7.23
C GLU A 240 -17.26 -13.26 6.30
N ASN A 241 -18.08 -14.20 6.78
CA ASN A 241 -18.48 -15.41 6.07
C ASN A 241 -17.30 -16.23 5.55
N GLY A 242 -16.25 -16.41 6.37
CA GLY A 242 -15.04 -17.14 5.98
C GLY A 242 -14.08 -16.37 5.06
N LYS A 243 -14.39 -15.09 4.77
CA LYS A 243 -13.63 -14.24 3.86
C LYS A 243 -13.00 -13.06 4.60
N ILE A 244 -11.76 -12.74 4.27
CA ILE A 244 -11.05 -11.59 4.83
C ILE A 244 -11.36 -10.36 3.99
N VAL A 245 -12.14 -9.46 4.55
CA VAL A 245 -12.62 -8.21 3.94
C VAL A 245 -12.03 -6.99 4.66
N PRO A 246 -12.10 -5.78 4.07
CA PRO A 246 -11.65 -4.58 4.76
C PRO A 246 -12.45 -4.35 6.04
N TYR A 247 -11.74 -4.00 7.11
CA TYR A 247 -12.32 -3.50 8.34
C TYR A 247 -12.64 -2.02 8.17
N GLU A 248 -13.87 -1.60 8.46
CA GLU A 248 -14.25 -0.19 8.44
C GLU A 248 -14.12 0.38 9.85
N ALA A 249 -13.15 1.27 10.03
CA ALA A 249 -12.93 1.96 11.29
C ALA A 249 -13.99 3.04 11.53
N THR A 250 -14.06 3.55 12.75
CA THR A 250 -15.07 4.53 13.16
C THR A 250 -15.10 5.78 12.27
N ASN A 251 -13.96 6.19 11.73
CA ASN A 251 -13.85 7.33 10.82
C ASN A 251 -14.09 6.97 9.33
N ALA A 252 -14.84 5.89 9.07
CA ALA A 252 -15.17 5.35 7.74
C ALA A 252 -13.95 4.95 6.87
N ARG A 253 -12.75 4.87 7.46
CA ARG A 253 -11.57 4.36 6.74
C ARG A 253 -11.52 2.86 6.77
N LYS A 254 -11.17 2.29 5.62
CA LYS A 254 -10.95 0.86 5.45
C LYS A 254 -9.51 0.48 5.80
N VAL A 255 -9.36 -0.42 6.77
CA VAL A 255 -8.10 -1.06 7.15
C VAL A 255 -8.09 -2.48 6.58
N LEU A 256 -7.12 -2.73 5.71
CA LEU A 256 -6.87 -4.04 5.11
C LEU A 256 -5.38 -4.14 4.80
N LEU A 257 -4.66 -4.96 5.54
CA LEU A 257 -3.21 -5.03 5.49
C LEU A 257 -2.76 -6.37 4.94
N ILE A 258 -1.69 -6.34 4.14
CA ILE A 258 -1.02 -7.55 3.67
C ILE A 258 0.47 -7.30 3.56
N THR A 259 1.23 -8.18 4.18
CA THR A 259 2.69 -8.14 4.16
C THR A 259 3.24 -9.51 3.80
N LYS A 260 4.29 -9.55 2.99
CA LYS A 260 5.03 -10.79 2.71
C LYS A 260 5.86 -11.20 3.92
N GLY A 261 5.80 -12.49 4.28
CA GLY A 261 6.48 -13.07 5.44
C GLY A 261 5.57 -13.21 6.67
N GLU A 262 6.13 -13.81 7.72
CA GLU A 262 5.46 -13.93 9.03
C GLU A 262 5.85 -12.75 9.91
N LEU A 263 4.90 -11.84 10.13
CA LEU A 263 5.05 -10.72 11.05
C LEU A 263 4.14 -10.93 12.26
N SER A 264 4.56 -10.39 13.40
CA SER A 264 3.65 -10.26 14.55
C SER A 264 2.60 -9.17 14.26
N LEU A 265 1.52 -9.15 15.04
CA LEU A 265 0.50 -8.11 14.94
C LEU A 265 1.14 -6.72 15.09
N HIS A 266 1.97 -6.55 16.13
CA HIS A 266 2.68 -5.30 16.39
C HIS A 266 3.62 -4.90 15.24
N ASP A 267 4.38 -5.86 14.69
CA ASP A 267 5.33 -5.56 13.62
C ASP A 267 4.62 -5.21 12.30
N THR A 268 3.48 -5.85 12.02
CA THR A 268 2.62 -5.52 10.87
C THR A 268 2.17 -4.06 10.92
N PHE A 269 1.60 -3.62 12.05
CA PHE A 269 1.16 -2.24 12.22
C PHE A 269 2.32 -1.25 12.27
N LYS A 270 3.44 -1.60 12.92
CA LYS A 270 4.66 -0.78 12.92
C LYS A 270 5.19 -0.55 11.51
N GLN A 271 5.20 -1.58 10.67
CA GLN A 271 5.62 -1.46 9.27
C GLN A 271 4.68 -0.55 8.49
N GLU A 272 3.37 -0.70 8.65
CA GLU A 272 2.38 0.15 8.00
C GLU A 272 2.49 1.61 8.43
N HIS A 273 2.63 1.88 9.74
CA HIS A 273 2.89 3.24 10.23
C HIS A 273 4.16 3.85 9.60
N ASN A 274 5.24 3.08 9.48
CA ASN A 274 6.47 3.57 8.88
C ASN A 274 6.31 3.89 7.38
N SER A 275 5.62 3.01 6.64
CA SER A 275 5.32 3.22 5.22
C SER A 275 4.48 4.50 4.99
N LYS A 276 3.43 4.69 5.80
CA LYS A 276 2.59 5.90 5.74
C LYS A 276 3.35 7.15 6.19
N ARG A 277 4.23 7.04 7.18
CA ARG A 277 5.08 8.15 7.65
C ARG A 277 5.97 8.69 6.54
N ILE A 278 6.64 7.83 5.77
CA ILE A 278 7.50 8.27 4.65
C ILE A 278 6.69 9.04 3.61
N MET A 279 5.51 8.53 3.24
CA MET A 279 4.61 9.21 2.32
C MET A 279 4.17 10.59 2.85
N THR A 280 3.77 10.68 4.13
CA THR A 280 3.37 11.94 4.76
C THR A 280 4.51 12.96 4.74
N TRP A 281 5.74 12.53 5.04
CA TRP A 281 6.93 13.39 4.99
C TRP A 281 7.22 13.90 3.58
N GLY A 282 7.07 13.05 2.55
CA GLY A 282 7.21 13.46 1.15
C GLY A 282 6.24 14.58 0.78
N TRP A 283 4.96 14.45 1.13
CA TRP A 283 3.96 15.50 0.87
C TRP A 283 4.18 16.77 1.70
N ARG A 284 4.64 16.64 2.96
CA ARG A 284 5.06 17.80 3.76
C ARG A 284 6.21 18.55 3.10
N PHE A 285 7.18 17.84 2.55
CA PHE A 285 8.29 18.44 1.82
C PHE A 285 7.83 19.16 0.55
N VAL A 286 6.95 18.55 -0.25
CA VAL A 286 6.36 19.19 -1.44
C VAL A 286 5.58 20.45 -1.09
N GLY A 287 4.71 20.38 -0.08
CA GLY A 287 3.96 21.55 0.39
C GLY A 287 4.88 22.66 0.91
N TRP A 288 5.92 22.30 1.66
CA TRP A 288 6.93 23.25 2.13
C TRP A 288 7.69 23.93 0.98
N ILE A 289 8.06 23.19 -0.07
CA ILE A 289 8.67 23.77 -1.29
C ILE A 289 7.72 24.78 -1.94
N MET A 290 6.43 24.48 -2.05
CA MET A 290 5.44 25.42 -2.61
C MET A 290 5.39 26.72 -1.80
N LEU A 291 5.39 26.62 -0.46
CA LEU A 291 5.42 27.79 0.43
C LEU A 291 6.73 28.57 0.31
N PHE A 292 7.87 27.90 0.12
CA PHE A 292 9.16 28.55 -0.12
C PHE A 292 9.19 29.35 -1.43
N ILE A 293 8.67 28.76 -2.51
CA ILE A 293 8.55 29.45 -3.80
C ILE A 293 7.57 30.63 -3.67
N SER A 294 6.46 30.44 -2.97
CA SER A 294 5.48 31.50 -2.68
C SER A 294 6.11 32.70 -1.95
N ALA A 295 6.85 32.44 -0.86
CA ALA A 295 7.56 33.48 -0.10
C ALA A 295 8.59 34.20 -0.97
N SER A 296 9.31 33.47 -1.82
CA SER A 296 10.31 34.02 -2.74
C SER A 296 9.70 34.91 -3.82
N CYS A 297 8.57 34.51 -4.38
CA CYS A 297 7.82 35.31 -5.36
C CYS A 297 7.22 36.58 -4.74
N SER A 298 6.85 36.54 -3.46
CA SER A 298 6.19 37.64 -2.76
C SER A 298 7.18 38.62 -2.09
N ALA A 299 8.46 38.22 -1.96
CA ALA A 299 9.51 38.96 -1.27
C ALA A 299 9.64 40.42 -1.70
N SER A 300 9.59 40.70 -3.00
CA SER A 300 9.72 42.06 -3.53
C SER A 300 8.60 42.99 -3.05
N ILE A 301 7.38 42.49 -2.88
CA ILE A 301 6.26 43.30 -2.38
C ILE A 301 6.35 43.46 -0.87
N LEU A 302 6.55 42.38 -0.11
CA LEU A 302 6.63 42.46 1.35
C LEU A 302 7.77 43.40 1.80
N LYS A 303 8.92 43.39 1.13
CA LYS A 303 10.05 44.28 1.43
C LYS A 303 9.70 45.77 1.25
N ASN A 304 8.89 46.10 0.23
CA ASN A 304 8.43 47.47 0.03
C ASN A 304 7.35 47.89 1.04
N ILE A 305 6.43 47.00 1.41
CA ILE A 305 5.40 47.27 2.43
C ILE A 305 6.04 47.52 3.80
N THR A 306 7.01 46.68 4.17
CA THR A 306 7.69 46.75 5.47
C THR A 306 8.83 47.78 5.54
N ALA A 307 9.03 48.55 4.46
CA ALA A 307 10.13 49.52 4.36
C ALA A 307 10.09 50.60 5.46
N GLN A 308 8.90 50.90 5.99
CA GLN A 308 8.70 51.92 7.04
C GLN A 308 9.13 51.45 8.43
N SER A 309 9.20 50.14 8.67
CA SER A 309 9.50 49.56 9.98
C SER A 309 10.83 48.81 9.97
N ARG A 310 11.80 49.27 10.77
CA ARG A 310 13.14 48.66 10.86
C ARG A 310 13.12 47.22 11.39
N LEU A 311 12.18 46.91 12.28
CA LEU A 311 12.04 45.58 12.89
C LEU A 311 11.47 44.54 11.92
N LEU A 312 10.36 44.84 11.24
CA LEU A 312 9.73 43.87 10.32
C LEU A 312 10.64 43.54 9.13
N ARG A 313 11.47 44.48 8.68
CA ARG A 313 12.41 44.28 7.57
C ARG A 313 13.41 43.13 7.82
N GLN A 314 13.71 42.79 9.07
CA GLN A 314 14.64 41.70 9.39
C GLN A 314 14.04 40.30 9.20
N PHE A 315 12.70 40.18 9.24
CA PHE A 315 11.99 38.90 9.17
C PHE A 315 11.27 38.66 7.83
N VAL A 316 11.32 39.64 6.94
CA VAL A 316 10.63 39.60 5.66
C VAL A 316 11.45 38.85 4.61
N PRO A 317 10.81 38.08 3.71
CA PRO A 317 11.47 37.43 2.60
C PRO A 317 12.28 38.42 1.76
N ASP A 318 13.51 38.05 1.40
CA ASP A 318 14.34 38.81 0.47
C ASP A 318 14.51 38.04 -0.84
N ALA A 319 14.26 38.73 -1.95
CA ALA A 319 14.42 38.17 -3.29
C ALA A 319 15.90 37.99 -3.65
N SER A 320 16.80 38.78 -3.04
CA SER A 320 18.24 38.73 -3.32
C SER A 320 18.96 37.60 -2.57
N PHE A 321 18.48 37.21 -1.39
CA PHE A 321 19.06 36.17 -0.55
C PHE A 321 17.97 35.23 -0.02
N PRO A 322 17.38 34.39 -0.89
CA PRO A 322 16.20 33.60 -0.55
C PRO A 322 16.45 32.53 0.52
N MET A 323 17.70 32.10 0.72
CA MET A 323 18.02 30.98 1.59
C MET A 323 17.92 31.26 3.10
N SER A 324 17.88 32.52 3.53
CA SER A 324 17.78 32.87 4.96
C SER A 324 16.32 33.11 5.39
N THR A 325 15.75 34.25 5.01
CA THR A 325 14.44 34.68 5.53
C THR A 325 13.27 33.95 4.86
N ASN A 326 13.36 33.60 3.57
CA ASN A 326 12.26 32.90 2.89
C ASN A 326 12.14 31.46 3.40
N LEU A 327 13.27 30.80 3.69
CA LEU A 327 13.32 29.47 4.27
C LEU A 327 12.67 29.45 5.66
N ALA A 328 13.04 30.42 6.50
CA ALA A 328 12.47 30.57 7.83
C ALA A 328 10.97 30.86 7.79
N MET A 329 10.52 31.73 6.88
CA MET A 329 9.09 32.05 6.71
C MET A 329 8.30 30.85 6.20
N ALA A 330 8.81 30.13 5.20
CA ALA A 330 8.15 28.93 4.67
C ALA A 330 8.05 27.83 5.74
N PHE A 331 9.10 27.62 6.53
CA PHE A 331 9.08 26.67 7.63
C PHE A 331 8.07 27.07 8.72
N SER A 332 8.07 28.34 9.12
CA SER A 332 7.13 28.86 10.11
C SER A 332 5.67 28.72 9.64
N LEU A 333 5.39 29.06 8.38
CA LEU A 333 4.06 28.94 7.81
C LEU A 333 3.62 27.48 7.71
N ALA A 334 4.51 26.57 7.29
CA ALA A 334 4.22 25.14 7.26
C ALA A 334 3.87 24.59 8.65
N LEU A 335 4.63 24.97 9.68
CA LEU A 335 4.34 24.59 11.07
C LEU A 335 3.00 25.15 11.54
N VAL A 336 2.67 26.39 11.22
CA VAL A 336 1.37 27.00 11.58
C VAL A 336 0.23 26.23 10.93
N VAL A 337 0.31 25.94 9.62
CA VAL A 337 -0.73 25.18 8.91
C VAL A 337 -0.93 23.79 9.52
N ILE A 338 0.15 23.08 9.82
CA ILE A 338 0.10 21.76 10.45
C ILE A 338 -0.46 21.85 11.88
N SER A 339 -0.04 22.87 12.65
CA SER A 339 -0.49 23.04 14.05
C SER A 339 -1.98 23.35 14.14
N ILE A 340 -2.50 24.21 13.25
CA ILE A 340 -3.92 24.55 13.21
C ILE A 340 -4.77 23.29 13.02
N LEU A 341 -4.39 22.40 12.11
CA LEU A 341 -5.15 21.18 11.90
C LEU A 341 -5.13 20.26 13.14
N ASN A 342 -3.97 20.08 13.78
CA ASN A 342 -3.88 19.26 14.99
C ASN A 342 -4.80 19.79 16.11
N VAL A 343 -4.92 21.11 16.23
CA VAL A 343 -5.84 21.75 17.20
C VAL A 343 -7.30 21.49 16.80
N LEU A 344 -7.66 21.75 15.54
CA LEU A 344 -9.03 21.54 15.05
C LEU A 344 -9.48 20.07 15.19
N ASP A 345 -8.58 19.14 14.89
CA ASP A 345 -8.86 17.71 15.03
C ASP A 345 -9.04 17.30 16.50
N SER A 346 -8.24 17.87 17.42
CA SER A 346 -8.38 17.61 18.85
C SER A 346 -9.72 18.06 19.42
N ASP A 347 -10.28 19.17 18.91
CA ASP A 347 -11.61 19.65 19.29
C ASP A 347 -12.71 18.73 18.74
N SER A 348 -12.61 18.33 17.45
CA SER A 348 -13.61 17.45 16.82
C SER A 348 -13.63 16.03 17.39
N ASN A 349 -12.45 15.43 17.61
CA ASN A 349 -12.34 14.09 18.18
C ASN A 349 -12.78 14.05 19.65
N GLY A 350 -12.68 15.16 20.38
CA GLY A 350 -13.16 15.24 21.77
C GLY A 350 -14.68 15.10 21.88
N GLU A 351 -15.42 15.69 20.94
CA GLU A 351 -16.88 15.67 20.90
C GLU A 351 -17.40 14.37 20.26
N GLU A 352 -16.82 13.94 19.14
CA GLU A 352 -17.21 12.73 18.43
C GLU A 352 -16.85 11.45 19.21
N ALA A 353 -15.66 11.38 19.84
CA ALA A 353 -15.29 10.23 20.66
C ALA A 353 -16.14 10.11 21.94
N ALA A 354 -16.71 11.22 22.43
CA ALA A 354 -17.66 11.18 23.54
C ALA A 354 -18.99 10.56 23.12
N GLU A 355 -19.56 10.98 21.98
CA GLU A 355 -20.80 10.39 21.45
C GLU A 355 -20.64 8.94 21.00
N LEU A 356 -19.51 8.59 20.38
CA LEU A 356 -19.22 7.23 19.93
C LEU A 356 -18.99 6.27 21.10
N ARG A 357 -18.37 6.72 22.20
CA ARG A 357 -18.26 5.90 23.43
C ARG A 357 -19.62 5.61 24.03
N ILE A 358 -20.53 6.58 24.01
CA ILE A 358 -21.91 6.40 24.48
C ILE A 358 -22.63 5.40 23.58
N THR A 359 -22.52 5.57 22.25
CA THR A 359 -23.19 4.71 21.25
C THR A 359 -22.66 3.28 21.24
N ALA A 360 -21.35 3.09 21.35
CA ALA A 360 -20.73 1.77 21.44
C ALA A 360 -21.05 1.07 22.77
N GLN A 361 -21.14 1.82 23.87
CA GLN A 361 -21.62 1.28 25.15
C GLN A 361 -23.09 0.86 25.08
N THR A 362 -23.97 1.65 24.46
CA THR A 362 -25.37 1.29 24.29
C THR A 362 -25.54 0.07 23.38
N ASN A 363 -24.85 0.01 22.23
CA ASN A 363 -24.92 -1.15 21.34
C ASN A 363 -24.37 -2.43 22.01
N ARG A 364 -23.31 -2.30 22.83
CA ARG A 364 -22.75 -3.41 23.61
C ARG A 364 -23.68 -3.86 24.74
N LEU A 365 -24.49 -2.96 25.30
CA LEU A 365 -25.51 -3.31 26.29
C LEU A 365 -26.71 -3.98 25.62
N GLU A 366 -27.17 -3.48 24.47
CA GLU A 366 -28.27 -4.06 23.70
C GLU A 366 -27.93 -5.47 23.20
N THR A 367 -26.76 -5.69 22.61
CA THR A 367 -26.34 -7.05 22.20
C THR A 367 -26.23 -8.00 23.40
N ARG A 368 -25.83 -7.50 24.57
CA ARG A 368 -25.76 -8.30 25.79
C ARG A 368 -27.15 -8.63 26.32
N GLU A 369 -28.10 -7.69 26.25
CA GLU A 369 -29.50 -7.95 26.57
C GLU A 369 -30.15 -8.92 25.59
N GLU A 370 -29.93 -8.80 24.28
CA GLU A 370 -30.44 -9.75 23.29
C GLU A 370 -29.88 -11.15 23.53
N THR A 371 -28.58 -11.27 23.83
CA THR A 371 -27.95 -12.56 24.19
C THR A 371 -28.55 -13.15 25.47
N ILE A 372 -28.85 -12.32 26.47
CA ILE A 372 -29.51 -12.74 27.72
C ILE A 372 -30.96 -13.18 27.45
N TRP A 373 -31.71 -12.43 26.64
CA TRP A 373 -33.08 -12.76 26.27
C TRP A 373 -33.15 -14.03 25.42
N GLU A 374 -32.21 -14.26 24.50
CA GLU A 374 -32.09 -15.51 23.75
C GLU A 374 -31.74 -16.70 24.67
N ALA A 375 -30.84 -16.49 25.65
CA ALA A 375 -30.52 -17.51 26.65
C ALA A 375 -31.72 -17.83 27.57
N MET A 376 -32.58 -16.84 27.89
CA MET A 376 -33.81 -17.04 28.67
C MET A 376 -34.98 -17.62 27.84
N ARG A 377 -34.99 -17.41 26.52
CA ARG A 377 -36.02 -17.92 25.59
C ARG A 377 -35.69 -19.32 25.06
N ALA A 378 -34.50 -19.83 25.34
CA ALA A 378 -34.15 -21.22 25.06
C ALA A 378 -35.07 -22.16 25.86
N PRO A 379 -35.85 -23.04 25.21
CA PRO A 379 -36.73 -23.96 25.91
C PRO A 379 -35.89 -24.95 26.73
N GLU A 380 -36.21 -25.11 28.02
CA GLU A 380 -35.68 -26.16 28.90
C GLU A 380 -35.96 -27.54 28.28
N THR A 381 -35.05 -28.01 27.45
CA THR A 381 -35.10 -29.32 26.78
C THR A 381 -34.00 -30.23 27.34
N LEU A 382 -33.75 -30.14 28.65
CA LEU A 382 -32.86 -31.05 29.39
C LEU A 382 -33.46 -31.55 30.71
N SER A 383 -34.78 -31.68 30.82
CA SER A 383 -35.42 -32.38 31.95
C SER A 383 -36.22 -33.64 31.58
N GLN A 384 -36.26 -34.04 30.30
CA GLN A 384 -37.02 -35.22 29.85
C GLN A 384 -36.19 -36.42 29.36
N GLN A 385 -34.86 -36.44 29.60
CA GLN A 385 -34.03 -37.60 29.26
C GLN A 385 -33.53 -38.41 30.47
N GLN A 386 -34.10 -38.21 31.66
CA GLN A 386 -33.73 -38.95 32.87
C GLN A 386 -34.95 -39.50 33.63
N CYS A 387 -35.92 -40.11 32.94
CA CYS A 387 -36.94 -40.96 33.54
C CYS A 387 -37.44 -41.98 32.51
N ASN A 388 -36.61 -42.99 32.21
CA ASN A 388 -37.08 -44.22 31.57
C ASN A 388 -36.05 -45.34 31.72
N ILE A 389 -35.74 -45.74 32.95
CA ILE A 389 -35.18 -47.08 33.23
C ILE A 389 -35.73 -47.59 34.57
N THR A 390 -36.77 -48.41 34.49
CA THR A 390 -37.27 -49.40 35.46
C THR A 390 -38.09 -50.35 34.59
N GLU A 391 -37.92 -51.67 34.51
CA GLU A 391 -37.43 -52.70 35.41
C GLU A 391 -36.89 -53.87 34.56
N THR A 392 -35.81 -54.52 34.98
CA THR A 392 -35.71 -56.00 35.06
C THR A 392 -34.57 -56.36 36.02
N ARG A 393 -34.86 -57.29 36.92
CA ARG A 393 -34.09 -57.72 38.11
C ARG A 393 -33.28 -59.01 37.79
N PRO A 394 -32.56 -59.60 38.77
CA PRO A 394 -31.16 -59.40 39.16
C PRO A 394 -30.24 -60.59 38.73
N ASP A 395 -28.91 -60.47 38.84
CA ASP A 395 -28.04 -61.60 39.24
C ASP A 395 -26.61 -61.17 39.65
N PHE A 396 -26.29 -61.51 40.90
CA PHE A 396 -25.06 -62.00 41.53
C PHE A 396 -23.60 -61.65 41.11
N CYS A 397 -22.79 -61.47 42.17
CA CYS A 397 -21.33 -61.64 42.33
C CYS A 397 -20.41 -60.60 41.66
N GLU A 398 -19.26 -60.14 42.21
CA GLU A 398 -18.48 -60.33 43.44
C GLU A 398 -17.41 -59.21 43.43
N PHE A 399 -17.01 -58.71 44.61
CA PHE A 399 -15.75 -57.98 44.86
C PHE A 399 -14.61 -59.01 45.13
N PRO A 400 -13.29 -58.67 45.29
CA PRO A 400 -12.47 -57.45 45.09
C PRO A 400 -11.08 -57.85 44.42
N PRO A 401 -9.87 -57.26 44.68
CA PRO A 401 -9.43 -56.01 45.34
C PRO A 401 -8.32 -55.16 44.66
N ARG A 402 -8.11 -53.99 45.28
CA ARG A 402 -6.96 -53.04 45.30
C ARG A 402 -5.53 -53.63 45.34
N SER A 403 -4.59 -52.86 44.80
CA SER A 403 -3.25 -52.54 45.36
C SER A 403 -2.87 -51.10 44.96
N LYS A 404 -2.88 -50.09 45.85
CA LYS A 404 -1.77 -49.60 46.71
C LYS A 404 -0.39 -49.57 46.03
N GLU A 405 0.14 -48.38 45.78
CA GLU A 405 1.37 -47.86 46.40
C GLU A 405 1.62 -46.37 46.04
N SER A 406 2.37 -45.69 46.92
CA SER A 406 2.50 -44.23 47.05
C SER A 406 3.97 -43.78 46.77
N PRO A 407 4.31 -42.47 46.87
CA PRO A 407 5.37 -41.83 46.10
C PRO A 407 6.74 -41.69 46.79
N GLY A 408 7.77 -41.40 46.00
CA GLY A 408 9.06 -40.80 46.39
C GLY A 408 9.75 -40.32 45.11
N GLY A 409 10.36 -39.14 44.98
CA GLY A 409 11.00 -38.27 45.96
C GLY A 409 12.51 -38.29 45.71
N ASN A 410 13.04 -37.18 45.18
CA ASN A 410 14.43 -36.66 45.27
C ASN A 410 15.22 -36.44 43.95
N SER A 411 15.40 -35.16 43.64
CA SER A 411 16.66 -34.52 43.16
C SER A 411 17.65 -34.44 44.36
N PRO A 412 18.98 -34.15 44.27
CA PRO A 412 19.61 -33.29 43.26
C PRO A 412 21.12 -33.50 42.92
N LYS A 413 21.61 -32.58 42.06
CA LYS A 413 22.97 -31.97 41.97
C LYS A 413 24.05 -32.54 41.00
N ASP A 414 24.42 -31.63 40.09
CA ASP A 414 25.76 -31.05 39.86
C ASP A 414 26.74 -31.62 38.80
N LEU A 415 27.07 -30.69 37.89
CA LEU A 415 28.41 -30.22 37.45
C LEU A 415 29.16 -30.86 36.26
N ASP A 416 29.60 -29.91 35.41
CA ASP A 416 30.77 -29.89 34.50
C ASP A 416 30.76 -30.73 33.21
N SER A 417 31.32 -30.30 32.07
CA SER A 417 31.90 -29.05 31.57
C SER A 417 32.24 -29.25 30.07
N LEU A 418 32.69 -28.16 29.43
CA LEU A 418 33.58 -28.09 28.25
C LEU A 418 33.00 -27.88 26.85
N ALA A 419 33.58 -26.83 26.26
CA ALA A 419 33.31 -26.17 24.99
C ALA A 419 34.10 -26.78 23.83
N HIS A 420 33.71 -26.45 22.59
CA HIS A 420 34.69 -26.04 21.57
C HIS A 420 34.04 -25.20 20.44
N HIS A 421 34.69 -24.06 20.19
CA HIS A 421 34.59 -23.19 19.01
C HIS A 421 34.94 -23.92 17.70
N GLN A 422 34.36 -23.53 16.56
CA GLN A 422 35.05 -22.70 15.54
C GLN A 422 34.16 -22.39 14.32
N ALA A 423 34.19 -21.12 13.92
CA ALA A 423 33.79 -20.59 12.61
C ALA A 423 34.92 -20.81 11.58
N ILE A 424 34.60 -20.81 10.28
CA ILE A 424 35.44 -20.30 9.17
C ILE A 424 34.54 -20.13 7.94
N ALA A 425 34.55 -18.92 7.38
CA ALA A 425 34.15 -18.57 6.01
C ALA A 425 35.42 -18.53 5.12
N PRO A 426 35.29 -18.48 3.79
CA PRO A 426 35.00 -17.20 3.12
C PRO A 426 33.75 -17.24 2.24
#